data_AF-A0A146KG67-F1
#
_entry.id   AF-A0A146KG67-F1
#
_cell.length_a   1.000
_cell.length_b   1.000
_cell.length_c   1.000
_cell.angle_alpha   90.00
_cell.angle_beta   90.00
_cell.angle_gamma   90.00
#
_symmetry.space_group_name_H-M   'P 1'
#
loop_
_entity.id
_entity.type
_entity.pdbx_description
1 polymer ?
#
loop_
_entity_poly.entity_id
_entity_poly.type
_entity_poly.pdbx_seq_one_letter_code
_entity_poly.pdbx_strand_id
1 'polypeptide(L)'
;VLALFMLIFLALNQGATQYQQILVSHWASDKYGWTKNENNTQNFKIDVIHCNFDAKIRQIKPNLCSNDSKLRQKELMQLFVAGMKQKISPGTVGQAMTHCISTFGAQMDINLGKASNKYLFVYIGLTLLLGVLTFTAMLMLTTFALSSSKNLHERMLSSILKTKLIFFETTPQGRIQNRLSKDTDAIDSNLLRFSQGAIQFLFMLVGMFVSIVIVNWPCLIVVVPSVVVFFAVYSVFSKVYPEIKRISSIARSPVYNSCNETMDGLTTIRAFGEQIYMMDQFRTASNYSCSAYLMEQGVMRWMTFRLGMLTSCFALLITFLAIIVSPYSQEIANYTGVIVSYGFSITQILNQFVTMMVQFEGEMSSV
;
A
#
# COMPACT_ATOMS: atom_id res chain seq x y z
N VAL A 1 2.42 -0.23 -26.62
CA VAL A 1 3.54 0.41 -25.89
C VAL A 1 3.30 0.41 -24.38
N LEU A 2 2.23 1.04 -23.87
CA LEU A 2 1.86 1.00 -22.43
C LEU A 2 1.72 -0.42 -21.85
N ALA A 3 1.07 -1.35 -22.57
CA ALA A 3 0.95 -2.74 -22.14
C ALA A 3 2.30 -3.49 -22.06
N LEU A 4 3.27 -3.11 -22.91
CA LEU A 4 4.60 -3.73 -22.96
C LEU A 4 5.50 -3.17 -21.85
N PHE A 5 5.40 -1.86 -21.58
CA PHE A 5 5.99 -1.21 -20.42
C PHE A 5 5.43 -1.75 -19.09
N MET A 6 4.13 -2.03 -19.04
CA MET A 6 3.45 -2.60 -17.87
C MET A 6 3.77 -4.09 -17.66
N LEU A 7 4.00 -4.85 -18.74
CA LEU A 7 4.55 -6.22 -18.66
C LEU A 7 5.96 -6.23 -18.06
N ILE A 8 6.78 -5.23 -18.40
CA ILE A 8 8.10 -5.04 -17.79
C ILE A 8 7.95 -4.62 -16.32
N PHE A 9 6.98 -3.77 -15.96
CA PHE A 9 6.63 -3.46 -14.57
C PHE A 9 6.20 -4.70 -13.78
N LEU A 10 5.36 -5.57 -14.37
CA LEU A 10 4.94 -6.85 -13.80
C LEU A 10 6.12 -7.79 -13.56
N ALA A 11 6.97 -7.97 -14.58
CA ALA A 11 8.15 -8.83 -14.52
C ALA A 11 9.20 -8.32 -13.52
N LEU A 12 9.37 -7.00 -13.42
CA LEU A 12 10.34 -6.41 -12.51
C LEU A 12 9.82 -6.27 -11.07
N ASN A 13 8.54 -5.96 -10.85
CA ASN A 13 8.01 -5.82 -9.49
C ASN A 13 7.88 -7.20 -8.81
N GLN A 14 7.46 -8.22 -9.59
CA GLN A 14 7.59 -9.62 -9.15
C GLN A 14 9.05 -10.06 -9.05
N GLY A 15 9.88 -9.68 -10.03
CA GLY A 15 11.32 -9.93 -10.00
C GLY A 15 11.93 -9.40 -8.70
N ALA A 16 11.70 -8.14 -8.34
CA ALA A 16 12.25 -7.53 -7.14
C ALA A 16 11.73 -8.18 -5.85
N THR A 17 10.46 -8.61 -5.78
CA THR A 17 9.91 -9.30 -4.61
C THR A 17 10.37 -10.77 -4.51
N GLN A 18 10.47 -11.48 -5.64
CA GLN A 18 11.08 -12.82 -5.71
C GLN A 18 12.57 -12.76 -5.43
N TYR A 19 13.31 -11.80 -6.01
CA TYR A 19 14.72 -11.56 -5.73
C TYR A 19 14.91 -11.13 -4.28
N GLN A 20 14.02 -10.33 -3.66
CA GLN A 20 14.10 -10.04 -2.22
C GLN A 20 13.95 -11.32 -1.39
N GLN A 21 12.97 -12.19 -1.69
CA GLN A 21 12.77 -13.41 -0.91
C GLN A 21 13.85 -14.47 -1.17
N ILE A 22 14.32 -14.61 -2.42
CA ILE A 22 15.41 -15.51 -2.83
C ILE A 22 16.74 -15.00 -2.29
N LEU A 23 17.02 -13.68 -2.34
CA LEU A 23 18.21 -13.09 -1.71
C LEU A 23 18.13 -13.19 -0.20
N VAL A 24 17.00 -12.90 0.45
CA VAL A 24 16.89 -13.02 1.90
C VAL A 24 17.00 -14.48 2.34
N SER A 25 16.45 -15.44 1.58
CA SER A 25 16.58 -16.87 1.89
C SER A 25 17.97 -17.44 1.58
N HIS A 26 18.61 -17.07 0.46
CA HIS A 26 20.01 -17.42 0.20
C HIS A 26 20.98 -16.72 1.14
N TRP A 27 20.73 -15.45 1.49
CA TRP A 27 21.52 -14.70 2.47
C TRP A 27 21.32 -15.26 3.87
N ALA A 28 20.11 -15.70 4.22
CA ALA A 28 19.87 -16.43 5.47
C ALA A 28 20.52 -17.83 5.45
N SER A 29 20.51 -18.53 4.31
CA SER A 29 21.17 -19.83 4.14
C SER A 29 22.70 -19.72 4.22
N ASP A 30 23.31 -18.73 3.57
CA ASP A 30 24.75 -18.46 3.58
C ASP A 30 25.24 -17.89 4.92
N LYS A 31 24.45 -17.06 5.60
CA LYS A 31 24.85 -16.39 6.84
C LYS A 31 24.54 -17.20 8.11
N TYR A 32 23.55 -18.10 8.06
CA TYR A 32 23.17 -18.96 9.20
C TYR A 32 23.37 -20.46 8.95
N GLY A 33 23.89 -20.88 7.78
CA GLY A 33 24.39 -22.23 7.54
C GLY A 33 23.35 -23.35 7.69
N TRP A 34 22.19 -23.22 7.04
CA TRP A 34 21.20 -24.32 6.96
C TRP A 34 21.50 -25.31 5.82
N THR A 35 22.77 -25.49 5.48
CA THR A 35 23.23 -26.59 4.64
C THR A 35 24.31 -27.36 5.39
N LYS A 36 24.07 -28.66 5.53
CA LYS A 36 25.01 -29.62 6.12
C LYS A 36 26.24 -29.68 5.21
N ASN A 37 27.36 -29.08 5.63
CA ASN A 37 28.63 -29.30 4.96
C ASN A 37 29.68 -29.85 5.93
N GLU A 38 29.97 -31.12 5.69
CA GLU A 38 31.13 -31.86 6.17
C GLU A 38 32.39 -31.24 5.56
N ASN A 39 33.45 -31.15 6.37
CA ASN A 39 34.84 -30.93 5.99
C ASN A 39 35.23 -29.50 5.53
N ASN A 40 35.72 -28.70 6.48
CA ASN A 40 37.12 -28.24 6.40
C ASN A 40 37.57 -27.53 7.68
N THR A 41 38.54 -28.14 8.36
CA THR A 41 39.34 -27.58 9.44
C THR A 41 40.39 -26.63 8.88
N GLN A 42 40.37 -25.35 9.28
CA GLN A 42 41.59 -24.55 9.36
C GLN A 42 41.61 -23.72 10.65
N ASN A 43 42.66 -23.96 11.43
CA ASN A 43 42.97 -23.35 12.72
C ASN A 43 43.40 -21.89 12.53
N PHE A 44 42.86 -20.99 13.36
CA PHE A 44 43.54 -19.74 13.70
C PHE A 44 43.57 -19.58 15.22
N LYS A 45 44.80 -19.49 15.74
CA LYS A 45 45.15 -19.38 17.15
C LYS A 45 45.55 -17.94 17.42
N ILE A 46 44.91 -17.26 18.36
CA ILE A 46 45.39 -15.97 18.90
C ILE A 46 45.22 -16.01 20.42
N ASP A 47 46.35 -15.89 21.12
CA ASP A 47 46.47 -15.71 22.57
C ASP A 47 46.28 -14.24 22.93
N VAL A 48 45.48 -13.92 23.96
CA VAL A 48 45.69 -12.73 24.82
C VAL A 48 45.22 -13.03 26.24
N ILE A 49 46.14 -12.86 27.20
CA ILE A 49 45.93 -12.94 28.65
C ILE A 49 45.55 -11.55 29.20
N HIS A 50 44.68 -11.57 30.23
CA HIS A 50 44.46 -10.63 31.35
C HIS A 50 43.16 -9.80 31.36
N CYS A 51 42.20 -10.26 32.15
CA CYS A 51 41.35 -9.42 33.01
C CYS A 51 41.12 -10.15 34.34
N ASN A 52 41.38 -9.47 35.45
CA ASN A 52 41.21 -9.96 36.81
C ASN A 52 39.79 -9.62 37.30
N PHE A 53 38.93 -10.62 37.49
CA PHE A 53 37.66 -10.50 38.22
C PHE A 53 37.32 -11.84 38.92
N ASP A 54 36.50 -11.70 39.95
CA ASP A 54 36.45 -12.44 41.21
C ASP A 54 36.28 -14.00 41.16
N ALA A 55 36.72 -14.66 42.24
CA ALA A 55 37.11 -16.07 42.32
C ALA A 55 36.01 -17.13 42.10
N LYS A 56 34.73 -16.77 41.95
CA LYS A 56 33.62 -17.72 41.79
C LYS A 56 33.32 -18.13 40.35
N ILE A 57 33.86 -17.44 39.34
CA ILE A 57 33.67 -17.80 37.92
C ILE A 57 34.78 -18.74 37.40
N ARG A 58 35.87 -18.93 38.16
CA ARG A 58 37.01 -19.78 37.74
C ARG A 58 36.70 -21.29 37.60
N GLN A 59 35.59 -21.78 38.15
CA GLN A 59 35.23 -23.21 38.02
C GLN A 59 34.49 -23.54 36.73
N ILE A 60 33.93 -22.54 36.06
CA ILE A 60 33.42 -22.71 34.71
C ILE A 60 34.59 -22.26 33.84
N LYS A 61 35.30 -23.21 33.23
CA LYS A 61 36.22 -22.92 32.12
C LYS A 61 35.41 -23.01 30.82
N PRO A 62 34.63 -21.99 30.42
CA PRO A 62 34.03 -22.03 29.11
C PRO A 62 35.13 -21.76 28.08
N ASN A 63 35.47 -22.78 27.30
CA ASN A 63 36.25 -22.57 26.08
C ASN A 63 35.31 -21.93 25.05
N LEU A 64 35.08 -20.61 25.17
CA LEU A 64 34.21 -19.83 24.26
C LEU A 64 34.70 -19.78 22.80
N CYS A 65 35.78 -20.47 22.46
CA CYS A 65 36.34 -20.56 21.12
C CYS A 65 36.43 -22.00 20.61
N SER A 66 35.37 -22.79 20.79
CA SER A 66 35.15 -24.00 19.97
C SER A 66 34.48 -23.60 18.65
N ASN A 67 34.95 -24.17 17.53
CA ASN A 67 34.44 -23.90 16.18
C ASN A 67 33.02 -24.43 15.92
N ASP A 68 32.39 -25.08 16.89
CA ASP A 68 31.09 -25.72 16.75
C ASP A 68 29.94 -24.82 17.29
N SER A 69 29.08 -24.34 16.39
CA SER A 69 28.03 -23.33 16.68
C SER A 69 26.94 -23.85 17.62
N LYS A 70 26.66 -25.17 17.59
CA LYS A 70 25.70 -25.83 18.49
C LYS A 70 26.21 -25.91 19.93
N LEU A 71 27.52 -26.06 20.13
CA LEU A 71 28.14 -26.10 21.46
C LEU A 71 28.11 -24.71 22.11
N ARG A 72 28.35 -23.66 21.32
CA ARG A 72 28.35 -22.25 21.78
C ARG A 72 26.97 -21.78 22.24
N GLN A 73 25.90 -22.13 21.51
CA GLN A 73 24.52 -21.85 21.93
C GLN A 73 24.13 -22.63 23.20
N LYS A 74 24.60 -23.87 23.34
CA LYS A 74 24.34 -24.71 24.50
C LYS A 74 25.04 -24.19 25.76
N GLU A 75 26.27 -23.69 25.64
CA GLU A 75 27.04 -23.09 26.74
C GLU A 75 26.52 -21.68 27.12
N LEU A 76 26.09 -20.86 26.15
CA LEU A 76 25.39 -19.60 26.42
C LEU A 76 24.06 -19.83 27.15
N MET A 77 23.29 -20.84 26.74
CA MET A 77 22.07 -21.25 27.44
C MET A 77 22.36 -21.78 28.85
N GLN A 78 23.46 -22.52 29.07
CA GLN A 78 23.86 -22.98 30.41
C GLN A 78 24.30 -21.83 31.32
N LEU A 79 24.99 -20.81 30.78
CA LEU A 79 25.34 -19.58 31.49
C LEU A 79 24.09 -18.76 31.87
N PHE A 80 23.12 -18.67 30.95
CA PHE A 80 21.84 -18.00 31.19
C PHE A 80 21.01 -18.73 32.26
N VAL A 81 20.95 -20.07 32.21
CA VAL A 81 20.28 -20.92 33.20
C VAL A 81 20.99 -20.86 34.57
N ALA A 82 22.32 -20.77 34.60
CA ALA A 82 23.09 -20.60 35.83
C ALA A 82 22.88 -19.20 36.45
N GLY A 83 22.80 -18.15 35.63
CA GLY A 83 22.46 -16.78 36.06
C GLY A 83 21.04 -16.67 36.62
N MET A 84 20.07 -17.36 36.02
CA MET A 84 18.69 -17.43 36.52
C MET A 84 18.58 -18.21 37.85
N LYS A 85 19.40 -19.26 38.06
CA LYS A 85 19.44 -20.01 39.33
C LYS A 85 20.02 -19.20 40.51
N GLN A 86 20.80 -18.15 40.26
CA GLN A 86 21.42 -17.31 41.30
C GLN A 86 20.64 -16.02 41.64
N LYS A 87 19.39 -15.85 41.16
CA LYS A 87 18.51 -14.69 41.43
C LYS A 87 19.16 -13.32 41.16
N ILE A 88 19.93 -13.21 40.08
CA ILE A 88 20.47 -11.92 39.63
C ILE A 88 19.44 -11.22 38.74
N SER A 89 19.29 -9.90 38.87
CA SER A 89 18.34 -9.09 38.09
C SER A 89 18.58 -9.23 36.58
N PRO A 90 17.53 -9.44 35.75
CA PRO A 90 17.67 -9.64 34.30
C PRO A 90 18.36 -8.47 33.59
N GLY A 91 18.21 -7.25 34.12
CA GLY A 91 18.83 -6.05 33.57
C GLY A 91 20.35 -6.03 33.70
N THR A 92 20.90 -6.60 34.79
CA THR A 92 22.34 -6.63 35.05
C THR A 92 23.04 -7.70 34.20
N VAL A 93 22.37 -8.83 33.95
CA VAL A 93 22.84 -9.86 33.01
C VAL A 93 22.80 -9.35 31.58
N GLY A 94 21.74 -8.63 31.21
CA GLY A 94 21.63 -7.95 29.92
C GLY A 94 22.78 -6.96 29.71
N GLN A 95 23.02 -6.06 30.66
CA GLN A 95 24.11 -5.07 30.58
C GLN A 95 25.50 -5.71 30.56
N ALA A 96 25.74 -6.78 31.31
CA ALA A 96 27.00 -7.52 31.26
C ALA A 96 27.21 -8.22 29.91
N MET A 97 26.16 -8.78 29.30
CA MET A 97 26.22 -9.31 27.94
C MET A 97 26.50 -8.20 26.92
N THR A 98 25.82 -7.05 27.02
CA THR A 98 26.03 -5.92 26.09
C THR A 98 27.44 -5.35 26.22
N HIS A 99 27.96 -5.22 27.45
CA HIS A 99 29.31 -4.75 27.70
C HIS A 99 30.35 -5.77 27.21
N CYS A 100 30.12 -7.07 27.38
CA CYS A 100 31.00 -8.10 26.84
C CYS A 100 31.03 -8.06 25.29
N ILE A 101 29.87 -7.87 24.67
CA ILE A 101 29.72 -7.71 23.21
C ILE A 101 30.43 -6.44 22.70
N SER A 102 30.40 -5.34 23.46
CA SER A 102 31.04 -4.07 23.08
C SER A 102 32.55 -4.04 23.35
N THR A 103 33.04 -4.73 24.39
CA THR A 103 34.46 -4.70 24.79
C THR A 103 35.30 -5.73 24.05
N PHE A 104 34.71 -6.86 23.64
CA PHE A 104 35.36 -7.87 22.78
C PHE A 104 35.14 -7.63 21.28
N GLY A 105 34.67 -6.44 20.91
CA GLY A 105 34.64 -6.01 19.51
C GLY A 105 33.68 -6.82 18.64
N ALA A 106 32.39 -6.85 18.97
CA ALA A 106 31.40 -6.93 17.91
C ALA A 106 31.17 -5.53 17.34
N GLN A 107 32.15 -5.01 16.60
CA GLN A 107 31.77 -4.18 15.48
C GLN A 107 30.86 -5.05 14.63
N MET A 108 29.61 -4.63 14.40
CA MET A 108 28.92 -5.02 13.18
C MET A 108 29.67 -4.34 12.04
N ASP A 109 30.87 -4.83 11.75
CA ASP A 109 31.33 -4.81 10.38
C ASP A 109 30.29 -5.60 9.63
N ILE A 110 29.54 -4.89 8.79
CA ILE A 110 28.87 -5.53 7.66
C ILE A 110 30.02 -5.97 6.74
N ASN A 111 30.76 -7.00 7.17
CA ASN A 111 31.52 -7.82 6.28
C ASN A 111 30.48 -8.54 5.45
N LEU A 112 30.11 -7.90 4.34
CA LEU A 112 29.71 -8.62 3.15
C LEU A 112 30.86 -9.60 2.88
N GLY A 113 30.77 -10.81 3.45
CA GLY A 113 31.58 -11.92 3.00
C GLY A 113 31.44 -12.05 1.48
N LYS A 114 32.24 -12.88 0.83
CA LYS A 114 32.17 -13.11 -0.63
C LYS A 114 30.84 -13.73 -1.12
N ALA A 115 29.69 -13.45 -0.51
CA ALA A 115 28.42 -13.31 -1.20
C ALA A 115 28.53 -12.16 -2.22
N SER A 116 28.97 -12.57 -3.42
CA SER A 116 29.23 -11.83 -4.65
C SER A 116 28.60 -10.42 -4.72
N ASN A 117 29.44 -9.37 -4.69
CA ASN A 117 29.08 -7.98 -5.05
C ASN A 117 28.12 -7.89 -6.26
N LYS A 118 28.22 -8.86 -7.18
CA LYS A 118 27.34 -9.02 -8.35
C LYS A 118 25.85 -9.06 -8.01
N TYR A 119 25.42 -9.78 -6.97
CA TYR A 119 23.99 -9.87 -6.62
C TYR A 119 23.43 -8.55 -6.08
N LEU A 120 24.23 -7.85 -5.27
CA LEU A 120 23.87 -6.53 -4.76
C LEU A 120 23.77 -5.51 -5.90
N PHE A 121 24.73 -5.51 -6.84
CA PHE A 121 24.66 -4.66 -8.03
C PHE A 121 23.47 -4.99 -8.95
N VAL A 122 23.12 -6.27 -9.10
CA VAL A 122 21.92 -6.69 -9.86
C VAL A 122 20.65 -6.19 -9.19
N TYR A 123 20.54 -6.30 -7.86
CA TYR A 123 19.38 -5.80 -7.12
C TYR A 123 19.24 -4.27 -7.22
N ILE A 124 20.33 -3.52 -7.05
CA ILE A 124 20.35 -2.06 -7.24
C ILE A 124 19.98 -1.71 -8.68
N GLY A 125 20.52 -2.44 -9.67
CA GLY A 125 20.18 -2.24 -11.09
C GLY A 125 18.70 -2.47 -11.37
N LEU A 126 18.11 -3.54 -10.85
CA LEU A 126 16.68 -3.87 -11.03
C LEU A 126 15.76 -2.84 -10.35
N THR A 127 16.09 -2.41 -9.14
CA THR A 127 15.31 -1.40 -8.41
C THR A 127 15.39 -0.02 -9.07
N LEU A 128 16.56 0.36 -9.59
CA LEU A 128 16.71 1.60 -10.34
C LEU A 128 15.95 1.55 -11.67
N LEU A 129 16.02 0.41 -12.38
CA LEU A 129 15.25 0.19 -13.59
C LEU A 129 13.74 0.28 -13.33
N LEU A 130 13.26 -0.33 -12.25
CA LEU A 130 11.87 -0.18 -11.78
C LEU A 130 11.49 1.28 -11.53
N GLY A 131 12.34 2.02 -10.83
CA GLY A 131 12.12 3.45 -10.57
C GLY A 131 11.98 4.25 -11.86
N VAL A 132 12.88 4.03 -12.83
CA VAL A 132 12.84 4.71 -14.12
C VAL A 132 11.57 4.33 -14.91
N LEU A 133 11.20 3.05 -14.93
CA LEU A 133 10.02 2.57 -15.65
C LEU A 133 8.71 3.07 -15.04
N THR A 134 8.61 3.08 -13.71
CA THR A 134 7.43 3.63 -13.02
C THR A 134 7.30 5.13 -13.25
N PHE A 135 8.41 5.86 -13.16
CA PHE A 135 8.44 7.29 -13.44
C PHE A 135 8.01 7.60 -14.88
N THR A 136 8.59 6.90 -15.86
CA THR A 136 8.24 7.08 -17.28
C THR A 136 6.79 6.66 -17.58
N ALA A 137 6.28 5.59 -16.98
CA ALA A 137 4.88 5.19 -17.12
C ALA A 137 3.92 6.24 -16.55
N MET A 138 4.22 6.81 -15.38
CA MET A 138 3.43 7.89 -14.79
C MET A 138 3.46 9.15 -15.67
N LEU A 139 4.61 9.52 -16.23
CA LEU A 139 4.71 10.61 -17.19
C LEU A 139 3.91 10.37 -18.47
N MET A 140 3.93 9.15 -19.01
CA MET A 140 3.13 8.79 -20.18
C MET A 140 1.63 8.87 -19.88
N LEU A 141 1.20 8.42 -18.71
CA LEU A 141 -0.21 8.40 -18.35
C LEU A 141 -0.74 9.81 -18.05
N THR A 142 0.05 10.68 -17.41
CA THR A 142 -0.30 12.09 -17.21
C THR A 142 -0.34 12.85 -18.52
N THR A 143 0.64 12.69 -19.41
CA THR A 143 0.64 13.35 -20.73
C THR A 143 -0.52 12.88 -21.61
N PHE A 144 -0.85 11.59 -21.59
CA PHE A 144 -2.02 11.04 -22.28
C PHE A 144 -3.32 11.66 -21.76
N ALA A 145 -3.46 11.77 -20.44
CA ALA A 145 -4.65 12.35 -19.83
C ALA A 145 -4.79 13.85 -20.10
N LEU A 146 -3.69 14.61 -20.01
CA LEU A 146 -3.67 16.03 -20.37
C LEU A 146 -4.03 16.25 -21.85
N SER A 147 -3.50 15.40 -22.74
CA SER A 147 -3.86 15.46 -24.16
C SER A 147 -5.34 15.12 -24.40
N SER A 148 -5.88 14.16 -23.62
CA SER A 148 -7.29 13.74 -23.72
C SER A 148 -8.23 14.84 -23.22
N SER A 149 -7.90 15.44 -22.07
CA SER A 149 -8.57 16.62 -21.51
C SER A 149 -8.60 17.77 -22.51
N LYS A 150 -7.44 18.15 -23.06
CA LYS A 150 -7.33 19.23 -24.04
C LYS A 150 -8.22 18.97 -25.27
N ASN A 151 -8.18 17.75 -25.82
CA ASN A 151 -9.01 17.38 -26.96
C ASN A 151 -10.52 17.38 -26.61
N LEU A 152 -10.90 16.97 -25.40
CA LEU A 152 -12.29 17.03 -24.94
C LEU A 152 -12.76 18.47 -24.81
N HIS A 153 -11.94 19.34 -24.21
CA HIS A 153 -12.23 20.77 -24.07
C HIS A 153 -12.34 21.48 -25.43
N GLU A 154 -11.40 21.24 -26.35
CA GLU A 154 -11.44 21.81 -27.70
C GLU A 154 -12.67 21.36 -28.48
N ARG A 155 -13.07 20.08 -28.38
CA ARG A 155 -14.30 19.57 -29.01
C ARG A 155 -15.56 20.18 -28.41
N MET A 156 -15.60 20.30 -27.08
CA MET A 156 -16.72 20.93 -26.38
C MET A 156 -16.86 22.40 -26.80
N LEU A 157 -15.76 23.16 -26.79
CA LEU A 157 -15.73 24.56 -27.20
C LEU A 157 -16.13 24.73 -28.67
N SER A 158 -15.57 23.91 -29.57
CA SER A 158 -15.94 23.95 -31.00
C SER A 158 -17.41 23.66 -31.23
N SER A 159 -17.98 22.73 -30.46
CA SER A 159 -19.41 22.38 -30.55
C SER A 159 -20.30 23.52 -30.08
N ILE A 160 -19.95 24.16 -28.95
CA ILE A 160 -20.69 25.32 -28.41
C ILE A 160 -20.67 26.48 -29.42
N LEU A 161 -19.51 26.80 -30.00
CA LEU A 161 -19.38 27.88 -30.97
C LEU A 161 -20.17 27.63 -32.28
N LYS A 162 -20.41 26.37 -32.64
CA LYS A 162 -21.18 25.97 -33.83
C LYS A 162 -22.68 25.74 -33.55
N THR A 163 -23.10 25.90 -32.30
CA THR A 163 -24.48 25.62 -31.90
C THR A 163 -25.43 26.78 -32.29
N LYS A 164 -26.70 26.45 -32.59
CA LYS A 164 -27.74 27.44 -32.93
C LYS A 164 -28.05 28.35 -31.74
N LEU A 165 -28.43 29.61 -32.02
CA LEU A 165 -28.78 30.61 -30.99
C LEU A 165 -29.83 30.11 -29.98
N ILE A 166 -30.80 29.31 -30.45
CA ILE A 166 -31.91 28.76 -29.65
C ILE A 166 -31.43 27.92 -28.45
N PHE A 167 -30.23 27.33 -28.53
CA PHE A 167 -29.63 26.61 -27.40
C PHE A 167 -29.30 27.56 -26.26
N PHE A 168 -28.72 28.74 -26.58
CA PHE A 168 -28.35 29.74 -25.59
C PHE A 168 -29.58 30.43 -24.97
N GLU A 169 -30.71 30.49 -25.69
CA GLU A 169 -31.97 31.00 -25.15
C GLU A 169 -32.67 30.00 -24.23
N THR A 170 -32.50 28.70 -24.47
CA THR A 170 -33.18 27.63 -23.71
C THR A 170 -32.34 27.08 -22.55
N THR A 171 -31.02 27.17 -22.60
CA THR A 171 -30.14 26.73 -21.51
C THR A 171 -29.63 27.90 -20.68
N PRO A 172 -29.76 27.84 -19.35
CA PRO A 172 -29.28 28.92 -18.48
C PRO A 172 -27.76 29.04 -18.59
N GLN A 173 -27.26 30.27 -18.72
CA GLN A 173 -25.83 30.58 -18.88
C GLN A 173 -24.96 29.96 -17.78
N GLY A 174 -25.47 29.90 -16.55
CA GLY A 174 -24.80 29.25 -15.41
C GLY A 174 -24.55 27.75 -15.60
N ARG A 175 -25.41 27.02 -16.33
CA ARG A 175 -25.21 25.60 -16.63
C ARG A 175 -24.06 25.41 -17.62
N ILE A 176 -23.95 26.28 -18.63
CA ILE A 176 -22.87 26.25 -19.61
C ILE A 176 -21.53 26.55 -18.93
N GLN A 177 -21.48 27.58 -18.07
CA GLN A 177 -20.29 27.93 -17.30
C GLN A 177 -19.88 26.83 -16.32
N ASN A 178 -20.84 26.19 -15.63
CA ASN A 178 -20.55 25.09 -14.72
C ASN A 178 -19.96 23.87 -15.45
N ARG A 179 -20.44 23.53 -16.66
CA ARG A 179 -19.83 22.46 -17.47
C ARG A 179 -18.42 22.80 -17.94
N LEU A 180 -18.20 24.02 -18.43
CA LEU A 180 -16.89 24.47 -18.95
C LEU A 180 -15.81 24.62 -17.88
N SER A 181 -16.20 25.00 -16.66
CA SER A 181 -15.26 25.20 -15.56
C SER A 181 -15.19 23.98 -14.65
N LYS A 182 -16.31 23.63 -14.01
CA LYS A 182 -16.33 22.69 -12.89
C LYS A 182 -16.27 21.23 -13.32
N ASP A 183 -17.03 20.87 -14.35
CA ASP A 183 -17.05 19.49 -14.83
C ASP A 183 -15.73 19.17 -15.58
N THR A 184 -15.17 20.16 -16.28
CA THR A 184 -13.83 20.03 -16.89
C THR A 184 -12.74 19.88 -15.82
N ASP A 185 -12.77 20.66 -14.75
CA ASP A 185 -11.84 20.50 -13.62
C ASP A 185 -11.97 19.13 -12.93
N ALA A 186 -13.20 18.62 -12.78
CA ALA A 186 -13.44 17.29 -12.21
C ALA A 186 -12.86 16.16 -13.08
N ILE A 187 -12.97 16.28 -14.41
CA ILE A 187 -12.37 15.34 -15.37
C ILE A 187 -10.83 15.41 -15.29
N ASP A 188 -10.27 16.61 -15.25
CA ASP A 188 -8.83 16.82 -15.36
C ASP A 188 -8.09 16.38 -14.10
N SER A 189 -8.67 16.63 -12.93
CA SER A 189 -8.03 16.36 -11.65
C SER A 189 -8.46 15.03 -11.04
N ASN A 190 -9.76 14.83 -10.83
CA ASN A 190 -10.27 13.71 -10.04
C ASN A 190 -10.38 12.43 -10.86
N LEU A 191 -11.01 12.49 -12.04
CA LEU A 191 -11.14 11.32 -12.92
C LEU A 191 -9.77 10.79 -13.31
N LEU A 192 -8.83 11.69 -13.66
CA LEU A 192 -7.46 11.31 -13.91
C LEU A 192 -6.87 10.60 -12.69
N ARG A 193 -6.84 11.23 -11.52
CA ARG A 193 -6.24 10.67 -10.30
C ARG A 193 -6.79 9.27 -9.97
N PHE A 194 -8.10 9.08 -9.99
CA PHE A 194 -8.70 7.77 -9.69
C PHE A 194 -8.45 6.75 -10.80
N SER A 195 -8.42 7.16 -12.06
CA SER A 195 -8.05 6.26 -13.17
C SER A 195 -6.60 5.77 -13.04
N GLN A 196 -5.65 6.65 -12.66
CA GLN A 196 -4.25 6.24 -12.46
C GLN A 196 -4.17 5.22 -11.32
N GLY A 197 -4.84 5.49 -10.20
CA GLY A 197 -4.89 4.61 -9.05
C GLY A 197 -5.51 3.25 -9.38
N ALA A 198 -6.67 3.24 -10.05
CA ALA A 198 -7.36 2.03 -10.47
C ALA A 198 -6.47 1.16 -11.38
N ILE A 199 -5.84 1.77 -12.39
CA ILE A 199 -4.92 1.09 -13.30
C ILE A 199 -3.71 0.53 -12.54
N GLN A 200 -3.10 1.33 -11.66
CA GLN A 200 -1.95 0.92 -10.86
C GLN A 200 -2.27 -0.31 -9.99
N PHE A 201 -3.38 -0.27 -9.25
CA PHE A 201 -3.77 -1.39 -8.39
C PHE A 201 -4.23 -2.62 -9.17
N LEU A 202 -4.86 -2.44 -10.34
CA LEU A 202 -5.17 -3.56 -11.24
C LEU A 202 -3.89 -4.31 -11.64
N PHE A 203 -2.87 -3.59 -12.10
CA PHE A 203 -1.60 -4.20 -12.49
C PHE A 203 -0.86 -4.81 -11.31
N MET A 204 -0.92 -4.18 -10.13
CA MET A 204 -0.35 -4.74 -8.91
C MET A 204 -1.05 -6.04 -8.50
N LEU A 205 -2.37 -6.13 -8.66
CA LEU A 205 -3.16 -7.32 -8.36
C LEU A 205 -2.84 -8.46 -9.33
N VAL A 206 -2.81 -8.18 -10.65
CA VAL A 206 -2.39 -9.17 -11.66
C VAL A 206 -0.96 -9.62 -11.43
N GLY A 207 -0.06 -8.68 -11.10
CA GLY A 207 1.32 -8.97 -10.71
C GLY A 207 1.43 -9.76 -9.42
N MET A 208 0.53 -9.60 -8.48
CA MET A 208 0.55 -10.45 -7.30
C MET A 208 0.05 -11.86 -7.64
N PHE A 209 -1.03 -11.95 -8.41
CA PHE A 209 -1.64 -13.22 -8.79
C PHE A 209 -0.69 -14.11 -9.59
N VAL A 210 -0.03 -13.57 -10.62
CA VAL A 210 0.93 -14.32 -11.43
C VAL A 210 2.13 -14.79 -10.58
N SER A 211 2.60 -13.97 -9.63
CA SER A 211 3.71 -14.34 -8.74
C SER A 211 3.34 -15.51 -7.84
N ILE A 212 2.12 -15.47 -7.29
CA ILE A 212 1.60 -16.53 -6.45
C ILE A 212 1.48 -17.84 -7.23
N VAL A 213 0.94 -17.79 -8.45
CA VAL A 213 0.78 -18.98 -9.30
C VAL A 213 2.13 -19.63 -9.63
N ILE A 214 3.16 -18.83 -9.91
CA ILE A 214 4.49 -19.34 -10.32
C ILE A 214 5.29 -19.87 -9.12
N VAL A 215 5.32 -19.14 -8.00
CA VAL A 215 6.24 -19.46 -6.89
C VAL A 215 5.57 -20.34 -5.84
N ASN A 216 4.33 -20.04 -5.47
CA ASN A 216 3.66 -20.66 -4.32
C ASN A 216 2.17 -20.88 -4.61
N TRP A 217 1.90 -21.84 -5.50
CA TRP A 217 0.53 -22.24 -5.85
C TRP A 217 -0.39 -22.55 -4.65
N PRO A 218 0.08 -23.09 -3.49
CA PRO A 218 -0.81 -23.36 -2.36
C PRO A 218 -1.47 -22.12 -1.77
N CYS A 219 -0.87 -20.92 -1.94
CA CYS A 219 -1.48 -19.66 -1.49
C CYS A 219 -2.81 -19.35 -2.16
N LEU A 220 -3.12 -19.96 -3.32
CA LEU A 220 -4.38 -19.74 -4.04
C LEU A 220 -5.61 -20.06 -3.19
N ILE A 221 -5.49 -20.98 -2.23
CA ILE A 221 -6.60 -21.34 -1.32
C ILE A 221 -7.09 -20.15 -0.49
N VAL A 222 -6.22 -19.18 -0.19
CA VAL A 222 -6.56 -17.94 0.53
C VAL A 222 -6.99 -16.85 -0.45
N VAL A 223 -6.31 -16.75 -1.59
CA VAL A 223 -6.53 -15.69 -2.59
C VAL A 223 -7.93 -15.77 -3.20
N VAL A 224 -8.35 -16.95 -3.65
CA VAL A 224 -9.61 -17.11 -4.39
C VAL A 224 -10.82 -16.68 -3.53
N PRO A 225 -10.98 -17.15 -2.28
CA PRO A 225 -12.07 -16.68 -1.42
C PRO A 225 -12.02 -15.17 -1.16
N SER A 226 -10.83 -14.60 -0.94
CA SER A 226 -10.70 -13.15 -0.76
C SER A 226 -11.20 -12.39 -1.98
N VAL A 227 -10.75 -12.75 -3.20
CA VAL A 227 -11.20 -12.09 -4.43
C VAL A 227 -12.71 -12.15 -4.59
N VAL A 228 -13.34 -13.31 -4.33
CA VAL A 228 -14.80 -13.47 -4.43
C VAL A 228 -15.54 -12.53 -3.46
N VAL A 229 -15.10 -12.47 -2.19
CA VAL A 229 -15.73 -11.63 -1.18
C VAL A 229 -15.56 -10.14 -1.51
N PHE A 230 -14.35 -9.71 -1.88
CA PHE A 230 -14.09 -8.32 -2.28
C PHE A 230 -14.86 -7.93 -3.55
N PHE A 231 -14.99 -8.84 -4.52
CA PHE A 231 -15.78 -8.62 -5.73
C PHE A 231 -17.28 -8.52 -5.44
N ALA A 232 -17.82 -9.33 -4.53
CA ALA A 232 -19.21 -9.23 -4.10
C ALA A 232 -19.49 -7.85 -3.49
N VAL A 233 -18.60 -7.36 -2.61
CA VAL A 233 -18.69 -6.00 -2.04
C VAL A 233 -18.62 -4.95 -3.15
N TYR A 234 -17.64 -5.03 -4.05
CA TYR A 234 -17.51 -4.14 -5.20
C TYR A 234 -18.79 -4.09 -6.04
N SER A 235 -19.41 -5.22 -6.34
CA SER A 235 -20.62 -5.30 -7.19
C SER A 235 -21.85 -4.57 -6.62
N VAL A 236 -21.89 -4.39 -5.30
CA VAL A 236 -22.95 -3.62 -4.61
C VAL A 236 -22.59 -2.13 -4.62
N PHE A 237 -21.37 -1.78 -4.22
CA PHE A 237 -20.97 -0.37 -4.09
C PHE A 237 -20.78 0.35 -5.43
N SER A 238 -20.35 -0.36 -6.48
CA SER A 238 -20.29 0.14 -7.87
C SER A 238 -21.65 0.67 -8.36
N LYS A 239 -22.75 0.11 -7.88
CA LYS A 239 -24.11 0.55 -8.24
C LYS A 239 -24.61 1.70 -7.36
N VAL A 240 -24.24 1.69 -6.08
CA VAL A 240 -24.79 2.63 -5.09
C VAL A 240 -24.05 3.98 -5.11
N TYR A 241 -22.71 3.97 -5.15
CA TYR A 241 -21.93 5.19 -5.00
C TYR A 241 -22.14 6.21 -6.13
N PRO A 242 -22.18 5.82 -7.43
CA PRO A 242 -22.41 6.77 -8.52
C PRO A 242 -23.76 7.49 -8.42
N GLU A 243 -24.81 6.83 -7.92
CA GLU A 243 -26.12 7.45 -7.74
C GLU A 243 -26.11 8.49 -6.60
N ILE A 244 -25.44 8.19 -5.49
CA ILE A 244 -25.28 9.15 -4.40
C ILE A 244 -24.47 10.36 -4.85
N LYS A 245 -23.40 10.13 -5.63
CA LYS A 245 -22.60 11.18 -6.23
C LYS A 245 -23.42 12.06 -7.17
N ARG A 246 -24.28 11.44 -7.99
CA ARG A 246 -25.23 12.15 -8.86
C ARG A 246 -26.18 13.05 -8.06
N ILE A 247 -26.74 12.56 -6.95
CA ILE A 247 -27.60 13.36 -6.05
C ILE A 247 -26.82 14.57 -5.50
N SER A 248 -25.59 14.35 -5.01
CA SER A 248 -24.70 15.42 -4.52
C SER A 248 -24.41 16.49 -5.58
N SER A 249 -24.18 16.06 -6.83
CA SER A 249 -23.96 16.96 -7.97
C SER A 249 -25.21 17.80 -8.29
N ILE A 250 -26.38 17.17 -8.40
CA ILE A 250 -27.65 17.84 -8.69
C ILE A 250 -28.04 18.82 -7.57
N ALA A 251 -27.85 18.43 -6.32
CA ALA A 251 -28.18 19.24 -5.14
C ALA A 251 -27.40 20.56 -5.08
N ARG A 252 -26.28 20.68 -5.81
CA ARG A 252 -25.46 21.89 -5.85
C ARG A 252 -26.01 22.96 -6.82
N SER A 253 -26.77 22.57 -7.84
CA SER A 253 -27.27 23.51 -8.87
C SER A 253 -28.18 24.63 -8.30
N PRO A 254 -29.11 24.38 -7.37
CA PRO A 254 -29.98 25.43 -6.81
C PRO A 254 -29.20 26.53 -6.09
N VAL A 255 -28.08 26.20 -5.44
CA VAL A 255 -27.21 27.16 -4.74
C VAL A 255 -26.61 28.16 -5.74
N TYR A 256 -26.12 27.67 -6.88
CA TYR A 256 -25.58 28.53 -7.94
C TYR A 256 -26.65 29.39 -8.58
N ASN A 257 -27.83 28.83 -8.84
CA ASN A 257 -28.94 29.57 -9.44
C ASN A 257 -29.39 30.72 -8.53
N SER A 258 -29.59 30.44 -7.23
CA SER A 258 -29.97 31.46 -6.24
C SER A 258 -28.91 32.57 -6.12
N CYS A 259 -27.62 32.21 -6.20
CA CYS A 259 -26.53 33.20 -6.18
C CYS A 259 -26.54 34.10 -7.44
N ASN A 260 -26.67 33.51 -8.63
CA ASN A 260 -26.75 34.26 -9.88
C ASN A 260 -27.97 35.18 -9.93
N GLU A 261 -29.15 34.67 -9.55
CA GLU A 261 -30.39 35.47 -9.51
C GLU A 261 -30.28 36.64 -8.53
N THR A 262 -29.61 36.42 -7.38
CA THR A 262 -29.35 37.50 -6.41
C THR A 262 -28.37 38.55 -6.96
N MET A 263 -27.36 38.14 -7.73
CA MET A 263 -26.40 39.06 -8.35
C MET A 263 -27.05 39.90 -9.44
N ASP A 264 -27.85 39.28 -10.31
CA ASP A 264 -28.55 39.96 -11.41
C ASP A 264 -29.67 40.87 -10.89
N GLY A 265 -30.39 40.44 -9.84
CA GLY A 265 -31.50 41.16 -9.21
C GLY A 265 -31.13 42.01 -8.00
N LEU A 266 -29.84 42.31 -7.78
CA LEU A 266 -29.39 42.90 -6.51
C LEU A 266 -30.07 44.25 -6.19
N THR A 267 -30.26 45.09 -7.20
CA THR A 267 -30.87 46.41 -7.05
C THR A 267 -32.36 46.31 -6.77
N THR A 268 -33.08 45.40 -7.44
CA THR A 268 -34.52 45.19 -7.24
C THR A 268 -34.79 44.58 -5.87
N ILE A 269 -34.04 43.56 -5.46
CA ILE A 269 -34.17 42.94 -4.13
C ILE A 269 -33.98 44.00 -3.03
N ARG A 270 -32.99 44.89 -3.19
CA ARG A 270 -32.75 45.98 -2.23
C ARG A 270 -33.84 47.04 -2.23
N ALA A 271 -34.40 47.36 -3.40
CA ALA A 271 -35.49 48.33 -3.52
C ALA A 271 -36.79 47.84 -2.87
N PHE A 272 -37.09 46.54 -2.95
CA PHE A 272 -38.27 45.93 -2.33
C PHE A 272 -38.07 45.52 -0.86
N GLY A 273 -36.84 45.50 -0.34
CA GLY A 273 -36.56 45.12 1.05
C GLY A 273 -36.68 43.61 1.33
N GLU A 274 -36.58 42.77 0.29
CA GLU A 274 -36.78 41.31 0.35
C GLU A 274 -35.46 40.52 0.55
N GLN A 275 -34.45 41.13 1.19
CA GLN A 275 -33.15 40.47 1.39
C GLN A 275 -33.25 39.22 2.29
N ILE A 276 -34.11 39.28 3.32
CA ILE A 276 -34.29 38.18 4.27
C ILE A 276 -34.90 36.96 3.58
N TYR A 277 -35.88 37.18 2.71
CA TYR A 277 -36.53 36.13 1.93
C TYR A 277 -35.53 35.41 1.02
N MET A 278 -34.72 36.16 0.28
CA MET A 278 -33.67 35.58 -0.59
C MET A 278 -32.58 34.87 0.22
N MET A 279 -32.20 35.39 1.39
CA MET A 279 -31.29 34.71 2.31
C MET A 279 -31.83 33.37 2.81
N ASP A 280 -33.12 33.29 3.11
CA ASP A 280 -33.75 32.05 3.59
C ASP A 280 -33.82 30.97 2.50
N GLN A 281 -34.16 31.38 1.26
CA GLN A 281 -34.08 30.49 0.10
C GLN A 281 -32.65 29.95 -0.11
N PHE A 282 -31.65 30.83 -0.06
CA PHE A 282 -30.25 30.43 -0.20
C PHE A 282 -29.83 29.47 0.93
N ARG A 283 -30.23 29.74 2.18
CA ARG A 283 -29.98 28.84 3.32
C ARG A 283 -30.60 27.46 3.10
N THR A 284 -31.84 27.39 2.64
CA THR A 284 -32.53 26.13 2.38
C THR A 284 -31.84 25.32 1.29
N ALA A 285 -31.51 25.97 0.16
CA ALA A 285 -30.76 25.34 -0.93
C ALA A 285 -29.36 24.86 -0.48
N SER A 286 -28.65 25.69 0.28
CA SER A 286 -27.33 25.39 0.82
C SER A 286 -27.37 24.21 1.81
N ASN A 287 -28.36 24.18 2.70
CA ASN A 287 -28.55 23.09 3.65
C ASN A 287 -28.83 21.75 2.94
N TYR A 288 -29.64 21.77 1.87
CA TYR A 288 -29.89 20.60 1.04
C TYR A 288 -28.61 20.10 0.35
N SER A 289 -27.84 21.01 -0.27
CA SER A 289 -26.55 20.67 -0.89
C SER A 289 -25.54 20.13 0.12
N CYS A 290 -25.47 20.72 1.32
CA CYS A 290 -24.59 20.28 2.39
C CYS A 290 -24.95 18.88 2.88
N SER A 291 -26.25 18.61 3.08
CA SER A 291 -26.76 17.29 3.47
C SER A 291 -26.40 16.21 2.44
N ALA A 292 -26.61 16.50 1.15
CA ALA A 292 -26.26 15.57 0.07
C ALA A 292 -24.74 15.29 0.01
N TYR A 293 -23.91 16.32 0.19
CA TYR A 293 -22.46 16.18 0.26
C TYR A 293 -22.00 15.35 1.48
N LEU A 294 -22.60 15.57 2.65
CA LEU A 294 -22.32 14.77 3.85
C LEU A 294 -22.71 13.30 3.65
N MET A 295 -23.82 13.04 2.94
CA MET A 295 -24.23 11.68 2.58
C MET A 295 -23.22 11.00 1.66
N GLU A 296 -22.73 11.70 0.61
CA GLU A 296 -21.67 11.20 -0.29
C GLU A 296 -20.41 10.81 0.49
N GLN A 297 -19.92 11.71 1.37
CA GLN A 297 -18.75 11.45 2.19
C GLN A 297 -18.97 10.35 3.24
N GLY A 298 -20.18 10.29 3.81
CA GLY A 298 -20.59 9.29 4.78
C GLY A 298 -20.56 7.88 4.18
N VAL A 299 -21.11 7.69 2.98
CA VAL A 299 -21.10 6.38 2.31
C VAL A 299 -19.70 5.95 1.92
N MET A 300 -18.86 6.85 1.40
CA MET A 300 -17.47 6.55 1.08
C MET A 300 -16.70 6.10 2.34
N ARG A 301 -16.81 6.84 3.45
CA ARG A 301 -16.17 6.47 4.72
C ARG A 301 -16.69 5.15 5.28
N TRP A 302 -18.00 4.91 5.19
CA TRP A 302 -18.60 3.65 5.62
C TRP A 302 -18.07 2.46 4.80
N MET A 303 -17.97 2.60 3.48
CA MET A 303 -17.37 1.61 2.60
C MET A 303 -15.91 1.32 2.98
N THR A 304 -15.07 2.35 3.10
CA THR A 304 -13.66 2.21 3.49
C THR A 304 -13.51 1.53 4.85
N PHE A 305 -14.35 1.89 5.82
CA PHE A 305 -14.36 1.26 7.14
C PHE A 305 -14.73 -0.22 7.06
N ARG A 306 -15.77 -0.58 6.31
CA ARG A 306 -16.20 -1.98 6.14
C ARG A 306 -15.15 -2.82 5.40
N LEU A 307 -14.53 -2.29 4.35
CA LEU A 307 -13.42 -2.95 3.65
C LEU A 307 -12.19 -3.10 4.56
N GLY A 308 -11.91 -2.10 5.40
CA GLY A 308 -10.88 -2.17 6.44
C GLY A 308 -11.13 -3.29 7.45
N MET A 309 -12.35 -3.37 8.01
CA MET A 309 -12.74 -4.47 8.91
C MET A 309 -12.59 -5.84 8.23
N LEU A 310 -13.02 -5.95 6.97
CA LEU A 310 -12.93 -7.18 6.19
C LEU A 310 -11.47 -7.61 5.99
N THR A 311 -10.60 -6.66 5.64
CA THR A 311 -9.15 -6.87 5.50
C THR A 311 -8.53 -7.36 6.81
N SER A 312 -8.86 -6.72 7.94
CA SER A 312 -8.38 -7.15 9.26
C SER A 312 -8.90 -8.53 9.66
N CYS A 313 -10.15 -8.87 9.32
CA CYS A 313 -10.71 -10.20 9.56
C CYS A 313 -9.94 -11.28 8.78
N PHE A 314 -9.69 -11.04 7.48
CA PHE A 314 -8.84 -11.94 6.68
C PHE A 314 -7.44 -12.06 7.26
N ALA A 315 -6.84 -10.95 7.71
CA ALA A 315 -5.52 -10.97 8.32
C ALA A 315 -5.48 -11.82 9.61
N LEU A 316 -6.51 -11.71 10.46
CA LEU A 316 -6.66 -12.55 11.65
C LEU A 316 -6.83 -14.03 11.30
N LEU A 317 -7.67 -14.34 10.30
CA LEU A 317 -7.87 -15.73 9.85
C LEU A 317 -6.57 -16.35 9.33
N ILE A 318 -5.83 -15.61 8.48
CA ILE A 318 -4.57 -16.09 7.89
C ILE A 318 -3.52 -16.34 8.97
N THR A 319 -3.38 -15.43 9.94
CA THR A 319 -2.42 -15.59 11.04
C THR A 319 -2.80 -16.70 12.00
N PHE A 320 -4.10 -16.85 12.31
CA PHE A 320 -4.57 -17.92 13.16
C PHE A 320 -4.34 -19.30 12.54
N LEU A 321 -4.66 -19.46 11.25
CA LEU A 321 -4.37 -20.69 10.50
C LEU A 321 -2.88 -20.97 10.44
N ALA A 322 -2.05 -19.94 10.24
CA ALA A 322 -0.60 -20.05 10.23
C ALA A 322 -0.05 -20.59 11.56
N ILE A 323 -0.53 -20.08 12.71
CA ILE A 323 -0.08 -20.52 14.03
C ILE A 323 -0.45 -21.99 14.28
N ILE A 324 -1.63 -22.43 13.84
CA ILE A 324 -2.09 -23.83 14.02
C ILE A 324 -1.30 -24.81 13.15
N VAL A 325 -0.97 -24.40 11.93
CA VAL A 325 -0.34 -25.28 10.92
C VAL A 325 1.19 -25.33 11.08
N SER A 326 1.81 -24.25 11.55
CA SER A 326 3.26 -24.15 11.78
C SER A 326 3.90 -25.31 12.57
N PRO A 327 3.33 -25.82 13.68
CA PRO A 327 3.97 -26.89 14.47
C PRO A 327 3.95 -28.28 13.81
N TYR A 328 3.23 -28.50 12.70
CA TYR A 328 3.13 -29.82 12.08
C TYR A 328 4.42 -30.28 11.37
N SER A 329 5.16 -29.37 10.74
CA SER A 329 6.50 -29.68 10.21
C SER A 329 7.35 -28.43 9.94
N GLN A 330 8.68 -28.59 9.96
CA GLN A 330 9.63 -27.51 9.69
C GLN A 330 9.50 -26.96 8.26
N GLU A 331 9.19 -27.81 7.28
CA GLU A 331 8.97 -27.38 5.89
C GLU A 331 7.70 -26.55 5.77
N ILE A 332 6.61 -26.96 6.43
CA ILE A 332 5.35 -26.23 6.45
C ILE A 332 5.51 -24.88 7.15
N ALA A 333 6.33 -24.79 8.21
CA ALA A 333 6.61 -23.53 8.90
C ALA A 333 7.26 -22.48 7.96
N ASN A 334 8.16 -22.90 7.06
CA ASN A 334 8.78 -22.02 6.08
C ASN A 334 7.76 -21.48 5.06
N TYR A 335 6.89 -22.33 4.51
CA TYR A 335 5.84 -21.91 3.58
C TYR A 335 4.78 -21.02 4.25
N THR A 336 4.50 -21.27 5.53
CA THR A 336 3.51 -20.51 6.30
C THR A 336 3.87 -19.03 6.40
N GLY A 337 5.15 -18.68 6.60
CA GLY A 337 5.59 -17.28 6.63
C GLY A 337 5.38 -16.55 5.29
N VAL A 338 5.54 -17.27 4.18
CA VAL A 338 5.31 -16.74 2.83
C VAL A 338 3.80 -16.56 2.56
N ILE A 339 2.98 -17.54 2.96
CA ILE A 339 1.51 -17.47 2.86
C ILE A 339 0.96 -16.28 3.65
N VAL A 340 1.44 -16.04 4.88
CA VAL A 340 1.02 -14.90 5.71
C VAL A 340 1.37 -13.57 5.04
N SER A 341 2.62 -13.44 4.57
CA SER A 341 3.09 -12.20 3.94
C SER A 341 2.31 -11.88 2.66
N TYR A 342 2.11 -12.85 1.78
CA TYR A 342 1.32 -12.66 0.56
C TYR A 342 -0.17 -12.51 0.85
N GLY A 343 -0.72 -13.22 1.83
CA GLY A 343 -2.11 -13.07 2.25
C GLY A 343 -2.43 -11.66 2.74
N PHE A 344 -1.50 -11.03 3.46
CA PHE A 344 -1.64 -9.63 3.88
C PHE A 344 -1.53 -8.65 2.71
N SER A 345 -0.50 -8.81 1.88
CA SER A 345 -0.31 -7.91 0.75
C SER A 345 -1.49 -7.96 -0.23
N ILE A 346 -2.06 -9.14 -0.53
CA ILE A 346 -3.16 -9.24 -1.50
C ILE A 346 -4.45 -8.63 -0.98
N THR A 347 -4.78 -8.83 0.30
CA THR A 347 -6.00 -8.28 0.90
C THR A 347 -5.93 -6.75 0.99
N GLN A 348 -4.74 -6.19 1.24
CA GLN A 348 -4.50 -4.74 1.18
C GLN A 348 -4.64 -4.19 -0.24
N ILE A 349 -4.04 -4.85 -1.24
CA ILE A 349 -4.13 -4.43 -2.65
C ILE A 349 -5.57 -4.50 -3.15
N LEU A 350 -6.31 -5.57 -2.82
CA LEU A 350 -7.72 -5.73 -3.15
C LEU A 350 -8.58 -4.62 -2.56
N ASN A 351 -8.36 -4.27 -1.29
CA ASN A 351 -9.07 -3.17 -0.64
C ASN A 351 -8.86 -1.84 -1.38
N GLN A 352 -7.60 -1.50 -1.67
CA GLN A 352 -7.26 -0.27 -2.38
C GLN A 352 -7.80 -0.27 -3.81
N PHE A 353 -7.73 -1.41 -4.51
CA PHE A 353 -8.28 -1.57 -5.85
C PHE A 353 -9.79 -1.29 -5.87
N VAL A 354 -10.56 -1.96 -4.99
CA VAL A 354 -12.02 -1.79 -4.92
C VAL A 354 -12.39 -0.34 -4.60
N THR A 355 -11.66 0.30 -3.68
CA THR A 355 -11.90 1.72 -3.32
C THR A 355 -11.67 2.64 -4.53
N MET A 356 -10.54 2.47 -5.23
CA MET A 356 -10.21 3.31 -6.40
C MET A 356 -11.16 3.08 -7.57
N MET A 357 -11.59 1.83 -7.82
CA MET A 357 -12.54 1.51 -8.89
C MET A 357 -13.92 2.13 -8.65
N VAL A 358 -14.44 2.06 -7.41
CA VAL A 358 -15.73 2.68 -7.08
C VAL A 358 -15.66 4.21 -7.20
N GLN A 359 -14.55 4.82 -6.77
CA GLN A 359 -14.34 6.25 -6.96
C GLN A 359 -14.24 6.65 -8.43
N PHE A 360 -13.53 5.86 -9.23
CA PHE A 360 -13.41 6.05 -10.67
C PHE A 360 -14.78 6.01 -11.36
N GLU A 361 -15.60 5.00 -11.09
CA GLU A 361 -16.97 4.90 -11.63
C GLU A 361 -17.86 6.05 -11.16
N GLY A 362 -17.69 6.49 -9.92
CA GLY A 362 -18.42 7.64 -9.38
C GLY A 362 -18.06 8.96 -10.06
N GLU A 363 -16.79 9.20 -10.39
CA GLU A 363 -16.42 10.37 -11.20
C GLU A 363 -16.88 10.22 -12.65
N MET A 364 -16.86 9.00 -13.21
CA MET A 364 -17.31 8.77 -14.59
C MET A 364 -18.80 9.06 -14.77
N SER A 365 -19.65 8.85 -13.75
CA SER A 365 -21.09 9.19 -13.84
C SER A 365 -21.38 10.69 -13.75
N SER A 366 -20.41 11.48 -13.28
CA SER A 366 -20.55 12.94 -13.15
C SER A 366 -20.36 13.69 -14.46
N VAL A 367 -19.79 13.02 -15.48
CA VAL A 367 -19.45 13.54 -16.82
C VAL A 367 -20.51 13.12 -17.82
#